data_AF-A0A959IGR7-F1
#
_entry.id   AF-A0A959IGR7-F1
#
_cell.length_a   1.000
_cell.length_b   1.000
_cell.length_c   1.000
_cell.angle_alpha   90.00
_cell.angle_beta   90.00
_cell.angle_gamma   90.00
#
_symmetry.space_group_name_H-M   'P 1'
#
loop_
_entity.id
_entity.type
_entity.pdbx_description
1 polymer ?
#
loop_
_entity_poly.entity_id
_entity_poly.type
_entity_poly.pdbx_seq_one_letter_code
_entity_poly.pdbx_strand_id
1 'polypeptide(L)'
;STKGQGSPLPAELKAEMESKFGADFSGVRIHTGEKAIALAKSIRAQAFTHGCDIYFNEGKFQPASTAGKELLAHELTHVVQQKGAK
;
A
#
# COMPACT_ATOMS: atom_id res chain seq x y z
N SER A 1 5.76 -16.96 2.81
CA SER A 1 5.21 -15.77 3.50
C SER A 1 5.95 -14.53 3.05
N THR A 2 5.26 -13.49 2.57
CA THR A 2 5.84 -12.18 2.17
C THR A 2 5.88 -11.18 3.33
N LYS A 3 5.25 -11.51 4.47
CA LYS A 3 5.33 -10.76 5.74
C LYS A 3 6.80 -10.52 6.11
N GLY A 4 7.33 -9.34 5.81
CA GLY A 4 8.70 -8.94 6.16
C GLY A 4 9.61 -8.45 5.02
N GLN A 5 9.21 -8.57 3.74
CA GLN A 5 10.04 -8.11 2.61
C GLN A 5 9.63 -6.75 2.02
N GLY A 6 8.57 -6.14 2.53
CA GLY A 6 8.10 -4.82 2.08
C GLY A 6 8.78 -3.68 2.82
N SER A 7 8.90 -2.54 2.18
CA SER A 7 9.44 -1.31 2.77
C SER A 7 8.36 -0.59 3.58
N PRO A 8 8.70 0.06 4.72
CA PRO A 8 7.76 1.00 5.33
C PRO A 8 7.39 2.13 4.37
N LEU A 9 6.25 2.77 4.61
CA LEU A 9 5.96 4.05 3.98
C LEU A 9 7.06 5.07 4.34
N PRO A 10 7.51 5.91 3.39
CA PRO A 10 8.35 7.06 3.70
C PRO A 10 7.70 7.92 4.79
N ALA A 11 8.50 8.41 5.74
CA ALA A 11 7.97 9.05 6.96
C ALA A 11 7.02 10.22 6.66
N GLU A 12 7.36 11.08 5.71
CA GLU A 12 6.54 12.22 5.32
C GLU A 12 5.21 11.80 4.68
N LEU A 13 5.26 10.83 3.76
CA LEU A 13 4.07 10.29 3.12
C LEU A 13 3.16 9.57 4.12
N LYS A 14 3.76 8.85 5.06
CA LYS A 14 3.03 8.19 6.15
C LYS A 14 2.29 9.23 6.99
N ALA A 15 2.99 10.27 7.47
CA ALA A 15 2.39 11.34 8.28
C ALA A 15 1.27 12.07 7.52
N GLU A 16 1.46 12.36 6.23
CA GLU A 16 0.43 12.95 5.36
C GLU A 16 -0.84 12.08 5.33
N MET A 17 -0.69 10.77 5.12
CA MET A 17 -1.81 9.85 5.03
C MET A 17 -2.47 9.61 6.40
N GLU A 18 -1.69 9.44 7.47
CA GLU A 18 -2.22 9.29 8.83
C GLU A 18 -3.05 10.51 9.24
N SER A 19 -2.61 11.73 8.89
CA SER A 19 -3.38 12.96 9.14
C SER A 19 -4.69 13.02 8.34
N LYS A 20 -4.71 12.52 7.11
CA LYS A 20 -5.92 12.51 6.26
C LYS A 20 -6.93 11.46 6.67
N PHE A 21 -6.46 10.30 7.12
CA PHE A 21 -7.30 9.16 7.48
C PHE A 21 -7.68 9.11 8.95
N GLY A 22 -6.92 9.76 9.84
CA GLY A 22 -7.07 9.61 11.29
C GLY A 22 -6.76 8.19 11.78
N ALA A 23 -5.85 7.48 11.11
CA ALA A 23 -5.50 6.09 11.39
C ALA A 23 -3.99 5.87 11.44
N ASP A 24 -3.54 4.83 12.16
CA ASP A 24 -2.12 4.46 12.25
C ASP A 24 -1.70 3.54 11.10
N PHE A 25 -0.67 3.96 10.35
CA PHE A 25 -0.07 3.24 9.23
C PHE A 25 1.38 2.82 9.52
N SER A 26 1.84 2.88 10.77
CA SER A 26 3.19 2.42 11.18
C SER A 26 3.47 0.96 10.81
N GLY A 27 2.44 0.12 10.79
CA GLY A 27 2.51 -1.29 10.41
C GLY A 27 2.43 -1.56 8.90
N VAL A 28 2.21 -0.55 8.06
CA VAL A 28 2.05 -0.74 6.61
C VAL A 28 3.38 -1.09 5.93
N ARG A 29 3.34 -2.07 5.04
CA ARG A 29 4.48 -2.52 4.22
C ARG A 29 4.14 -2.43 2.74
N ILE A 30 5.01 -1.76 1.99
CA ILE A 30 4.89 -1.55 0.55
C ILE A 30 5.78 -2.54 -0.18
N HIS A 31 5.21 -3.30 -1.11
CA HIS A 31 5.92 -4.27 -1.93
C HIS A 31 5.89 -3.84 -3.40
N THR A 32 7.06 -3.61 -3.99
CA THR A 32 7.23 -3.18 -5.39
C THR A 32 8.14 -4.10 -6.21
N GLY A 33 8.70 -5.15 -5.59
CA GLY A 33 9.59 -6.10 -6.26
C GLY A 33 8.86 -7.07 -7.19
N GLU A 34 9.62 -7.89 -7.90
CA GLU A 34 9.12 -8.81 -8.96
C GLU A 34 7.94 -9.67 -8.51
N LYS A 35 7.96 -10.16 -7.27
CA LYS A 35 6.86 -10.95 -6.71
C LYS A 35 5.57 -10.15 -6.56
N ALA A 36 5.65 -8.90 -6.10
CA ALA A 36 4.49 -8.02 -5.98
C ALA A 36 3.89 -7.74 -7.36
N ILE A 37 4.75 -7.48 -8.34
CA ILE A 37 4.38 -7.28 -9.74
C ILE A 37 3.66 -8.51 -10.29
N ALA A 38 4.22 -9.71 -10.11
CA ALA A 38 3.62 -10.96 -10.58
C ALA A 38 2.23 -11.21 -9.94
N LEU A 39 2.10 -10.98 -8.64
CA LEU A 39 0.83 -11.12 -7.93
C LEU A 39 -0.22 -10.11 -8.45
N ALA A 40 0.14 -8.83 -8.55
CA ALA A 40 -0.76 -7.80 -9.04
C ALA A 40 -1.19 -8.07 -10.50
N LYS A 41 -0.26 -8.51 -11.36
CA LYS A 41 -0.57 -8.93 -12.75
C LYS A 41 -1.54 -10.12 -12.78
N SER A 42 -1.38 -11.11 -11.90
CA SER A 42 -2.23 -12.31 -11.87
C SER A 42 -3.72 -12.01 -11.63
N ILE A 43 -4.00 -10.94 -10.88
CA ILE A 43 -5.37 -10.47 -10.61
C ILE A 43 -5.77 -9.24 -11.45
N ARG A 44 -4.93 -8.85 -12.43
CA ARG A 44 -5.11 -7.67 -13.29
C ARG A 44 -5.30 -6.36 -12.52
N ALA A 45 -4.60 -6.19 -11.41
CA ALA A 45 -4.70 -5.00 -10.56
C ALA A 45 -3.50 -4.05 -10.73
N GLN A 46 -3.72 -2.76 -10.42
CA GLN A 46 -2.64 -1.76 -10.34
C GLN A 46 -1.91 -1.85 -8.99
N ALA A 47 -2.65 -2.10 -7.92
CA ALA A 47 -2.17 -2.48 -6.62
C ALA A 47 -3.23 -3.34 -5.93
N PHE A 48 -2.89 -3.97 -4.81
CA PHE A 48 -3.86 -4.59 -3.92
C PHE A 48 -3.34 -4.66 -2.48
N THR A 49 -4.28 -4.77 -1.54
CA THR A 49 -4.01 -4.80 -0.10
C THR A 49 -4.37 -6.13 0.54
N HIS A 50 -3.47 -6.66 1.37
CA HIS A 50 -3.69 -7.83 2.20
C HIS A 50 -3.16 -7.58 3.63
N GLY A 51 -4.06 -7.39 4.58
CA GLY A 51 -3.75 -6.95 5.93
C GLY A 51 -3.10 -5.56 5.94
N CYS A 52 -1.85 -5.49 6.38
CA CYS A 52 -1.05 -4.26 6.34
C CYS A 52 -0.04 -4.25 5.18
N ASP A 53 -0.07 -5.25 4.30
CA ASP A 53 0.82 -5.33 3.15
C ASP A 53 0.10 -4.81 1.89
N ILE A 54 0.72 -3.86 1.19
CA ILE A 54 0.23 -3.30 -0.07
C ILE A 54 1.21 -3.68 -1.18
N TYR A 55 0.70 -4.30 -2.24
CA TYR A 55 1.48 -4.80 -3.37
C TYR A 55 1.18 -3.96 -4.59
N PHE A 56 2.20 -3.31 -5.15
CA PHE A 56 2.06 -2.50 -6.36
C PHE A 56 2.52 -3.28 -7.58
N ASN A 57 1.81 -3.07 -8.68
CA ASN A 57 2.27 -3.48 -10.00
C ASN A 57 3.44 -2.59 -10.47
N GLU A 58 4.07 -3.02 -11.55
CA GLU A 58 5.23 -2.37 -12.15
C GLU A 58 4.96 -0.89 -12.43
N GLY A 59 5.81 -0.03 -11.86
CA GLY A 59 5.71 1.42 -11.99
C GLY A 59 4.47 2.06 -11.35
N LYS A 60 3.69 1.35 -10.51
CA LYS A 60 2.46 1.91 -9.91
C LYS A 60 2.68 2.58 -8.55
N PHE A 61 3.74 2.25 -7.84
CA PHE A 61 4.11 3.00 -6.63
C PHE A 61 4.83 4.31 -7.03
N GLN A 62 4.06 5.39 -7.15
CA GLN A 62 4.56 6.71 -7.54
C GLN A 62 4.20 7.76 -6.47
N PRO A 63 4.84 7.75 -5.30
CA PRO A 63 4.44 8.62 -4.17
C PRO A 63 4.59 10.13 -4.44
N ALA A 64 5.33 10.51 -5.50
CA ALA A 64 5.51 11.90 -5.91
C ALA A 64 4.44 12.39 -6.91
N SER A 65 3.64 11.51 -7.51
CA SER A 65 2.59 11.89 -8.46
C SER A 65 1.21 11.90 -7.81
N THR A 66 0.32 12.79 -8.27
CA THR A 66 -1.07 12.85 -7.77
C THR A 66 -1.77 11.50 -7.93
N ALA A 67 -1.69 10.90 -9.12
CA ALA A 67 -2.30 9.60 -9.40
C ALA A 67 -1.72 8.47 -8.52
N GLY A 68 -0.43 8.49 -8.22
CA GLY A 68 0.19 7.51 -7.34
C GLY A 68 -0.22 7.70 -5.88
N LYS A 69 -0.38 8.94 -5.40
CA LYS A 69 -0.92 9.25 -4.08
C LYS A 69 -2.38 8.83 -3.94
N GLU A 70 -3.21 9.04 -4.98
CA GLU A 70 -4.60 8.59 -5.01
C GLU A 70 -4.70 7.06 -4.96
N LEU A 71 -3.88 6.36 -5.76
CA LEU A 71 -3.81 4.90 -5.71
C LEU A 71 -3.38 4.41 -4.33
N LEU A 72 -2.37 5.03 -3.71
CA LEU A 72 -1.97 4.67 -2.35
C LEU A 72 -3.08 4.91 -1.34
N ALA A 73 -3.80 6.04 -1.41
CA ALA A 73 -4.91 6.34 -0.51
C ALA A 73 -6.06 5.32 -0.67
N HIS A 74 -6.33 4.89 -1.90
CA HIS A 74 -7.28 3.81 -2.18
C HIS A 74 -6.90 2.52 -1.43
N GLU A 75 -5.64 2.08 -1.56
CA GLU A 75 -5.16 0.88 -0.87
C GLU A 75 -5.14 1.03 0.65
N LEU A 76 -4.78 2.22 1.18
CA LEU A 76 -4.83 2.50 2.61
C LEU A 76 -6.25 2.46 3.17
N THR A 77 -7.26 2.79 2.36
CA THR A 77 -8.67 2.60 2.73
C THR A 77 -8.95 1.12 3.01
N HIS A 78 -8.42 0.22 2.19
CA HIS A 78 -8.55 -1.22 2.42
C HIS A 78 -7.82 -1.69 3.68
N VAL A 79 -6.66 -1.10 4.01
CA VAL A 79 -5.96 -1.40 5.28
C VAL A 79 -6.86 -1.05 6.48
N VAL A 80 -7.47 0.14 6.47
CA VAL A 80 -8.36 0.56 7.56
C VAL A 80 -9.58 -0.36 7.67
N GLN A 81 -10.21 -0.67 6.54
CA GLN A 81 -11.37 -1.58 6.48
C GLN A 81 -11.05 -2.98 7.01
N GLN A 82 -9.90 -3.56 6.61
CA GLN A 82 -9.49 -4.90 7.06
C GLN A 82 -9.06 -4.93 8.54
N LYS A 83 -8.52 -3.82 9.08
CA LYS A 83 -8.24 -3.69 10.53
C LYS A 83 -9.52 -3.63 11.37
N GLY A 84 -10.56 -2.96 10.87
CA GLY A 84 -11.86 -2.84 11.56
C GLY A 84 -12.77 -4.07 11.41
N ALA A 85 -12.53 -4.95 10.44
CA ALA A 85 -13.32 -6.15 10.19
C ALA A 85 -12.94 -7.35 11.08
N LYS A 86 -12.42 -7.10 12.29
CA LYS A 86 -12.00 -8.12 13.25
C LYS A 86 -12.88 -8.16 14.48
#